data_AF-A0A348ZKP2-F1
#
_entry.id   AF-A0A348ZKP2-F1
#
_cell.length_a   1.000
_cell.length_b   1.000
_cell.length_c   1.000
_cell.angle_alpha   90.00
_cell.angle_beta   90.00
_cell.angle_gamma   90.00
#
_symmetry.space_group_name_H-M   'P 1'
#
loop_
_entity.id
_entity.type
_entity.pdbx_description
1 polymer ?
#
loop_
_entity_poly.entity_id
_entity_poly.type
_entity_poly.pdbx_seq_one_letter_code
_entity_poly.pdbx_strand_id
1 'polypeptide(L)' 'MIEALKQIVGENSILENENMANHTTFKCGGNASLYIAPNSTDELVKVLEVLRNENYPYMVIGNGSNLLVKD' A
#
# COMPACT_ATOMS: atom_id res chain seq x y z
N MET A 1 -13.86 -4.75 1.42
CA MET A 1 -12.62 -3.98 1.66
C MET A 1 -12.06 -3.36 0.39
N ILE A 2 -11.56 -4.13 -0.61
CA ILE A 2 -10.91 -3.58 -1.82
C ILE A 2 -11.80 -2.57 -2.56
N GLU A 3 -13.08 -2.87 -2.76
CA GLU A 3 -14.02 -1.94 -3.41
C GLU A 3 -14.18 -0.61 -2.66
N ALA A 4 -14.16 -0.64 -1.32
CA ALA A 4 -14.19 0.60 -0.52
C ALA A 4 -12.90 1.41 -0.68
N LEU A 5 -11.74 0.74 -0.76
CA LEU A 5 -10.45 1.39 -1.01
C LEU A 5 -10.42 2.02 -2.42
N LYS A 6 -10.93 1.31 -3.43
CA LYS A 6 -11.03 1.83 -4.81
C LYS A 6 -11.91 3.09 -4.89
N GLN A 7 -12.98 3.18 -4.09
CA GLN A 7 -13.79 4.40 -4.02
C GLN A 7 -13.06 5.59 -3.39
N ILE A 8 -12.03 5.33 -2.57
CA ILE A 8 -11.26 6.38 -1.90
C ILE A 8 -10.13 6.89 -2.79
N VAL A 9 -9.27 6.00 -3.29
CA VAL A 9 -8.04 6.38 -4.02
C VAL A 9 -8.16 6.25 -5.54
N GLY A 10 -9.23 5.63 -6.04
CA GLY A 10 -9.38 5.26 -7.45
C GLY A 10 -8.73 3.91 -7.79
N GLU A 11 -9.21 3.27 -8.86
CA GLU A 11 -8.74 1.94 -9.25
C GLU A 11 -7.25 1.90 -9.64
N ASN A 12 -6.75 2.96 -10.26
CA ASN A 12 -5.35 3.04 -10.73
C ASN A 12 -4.33 3.20 -9.58
N SER A 13 -4.79 3.55 -8.38
CA SER A 13 -3.96 3.75 -7.19
C SER A 13 -3.90 2.51 -6.30
N ILE A 14 -4.43 1.37 -6.77
CA ILE A 14 -4.39 0.08 -6.07
C ILE A 14 -3.78 -0.97 -6.98
N LEU A 15 -2.72 -1.60 -6.50
CA LEU A 15 -2.07 -2.73 -7.17
C LEU A 15 -2.21 -3.95 -6.25
N GLU A 16 -2.71 -5.04 -6.82
CA GLU A 16 -2.82 -6.33 -6.13
C GLU A 16 -1.59 -7.17 -6.43
N ASN A 17 -1.08 -7.91 -5.43
CA ASN A 17 0.09 -8.79 -5.59
C ASN A 17 1.32 -8.07 -6.19
N GLU A 18 1.60 -6.86 -5.70
CA GLU A 18 2.64 -5.97 -6.24
C GLU A 18 4.02 -6.32 -5.71
N ASN A 19 5.00 -6.44 -6.60
CA ASN A 19 6.37 -6.80 -6.24
C ASN A 19 7.10 -5.61 -5.57
N MET A 20 7.51 -5.77 -4.31
CA MET A 20 8.17 -4.72 -3.55
C MET A 20 9.59 -4.39 -4.00
N ALA A 21 10.20 -5.22 -4.85
CA ALA A 21 11.44 -4.86 -5.55
C ALA A 21 11.27 -3.62 -6.45
N ASN A 22 10.05 -3.32 -6.92
CA ASN A 22 9.77 -2.11 -7.70
C ASN A 22 9.77 -0.83 -6.85
N HIS A 23 9.60 -0.95 -5.53
CA HIS A 23 9.35 0.17 -4.60
C HIS A 23 10.42 0.32 -3.53
N THR A 24 11.50 -0.47 -3.59
CA THR A 24 12.62 -0.41 -2.65
C THR A 24 13.93 -0.08 -3.37
N THR A 25 14.82 0.67 -2.71
CA THR A 25 16.12 1.02 -3.31
C THR A 25 17.02 -0.20 -3.48
N PHE A 26 16.87 -1.20 -2.62
CA PHE A 26 17.59 -2.48 -2.72
C PHE A 26 17.07 -3.38 -3.85
N LYS A 27 15.93 -3.03 -4.48
CA LYS A 27 15.31 -3.80 -5.56
C LYS A 27 15.10 -5.27 -5.20
N CYS A 28 14.66 -5.53 -3.98
CA CYS A 28 14.41 -6.85 -3.44
C CYS A 28 13.11 -6.88 -2.62
N GLY A 29 12.63 -8.09 -2.35
CA GLY A 29 11.46 -8.34 -1.52
C GLY A 29 10.30 -8.95 -2.29
N GLY A 30 9.49 -9.70 -1.54
CA GLY A 30 8.32 -10.40 -2.06
C GLY A 30 7.16 -9.46 -2.40
N ASN A 31 6.03 -10.07 -2.73
CA ASN A 31 4.86 -9.33 -3.15
C ASN A 31 4.06 -8.82 -1.95
N ALA A 32 3.68 -7.54 -1.99
CA ALA A 32 2.63 -7.02 -1.14
C ALA A 32 1.27 -7.49 -1.67
N SER A 33 0.40 -7.97 -0.78
CA SER A 33 -0.96 -8.36 -1.16
C SER A 33 -1.73 -7.18 -1.79
N LEU A 34 -1.55 -5.99 -1.20
CA LEU A 34 -2.10 -4.73 -1.69
C LEU A 34 -1.04 -3.63 -1.55
N TYR A 35 -0.80 -2.91 -2.64
CA TYR A 35 -0.05 -1.66 -2.65
C TYR A 35 -1.02 -0.54 -3.00
N ILE A 36 -1.11 0.46 -2.11
CA ILE A 36 -2.06 1.56 -2.22
C ILE A 36 -1.27 2.86 -2.26
N ALA A 37 -1.51 3.69 -3.28
CA ALA A 37 -0.86 4.99 -3.46
C ALA A 37 -1.90 6.13 -3.40
N PRO A 38 -2.22 6.64 -2.19
CA PRO A 38 -3.06 7.81 -2.03
C PRO A 38 -2.39 9.06 -2.62
N ASN A 39 -3.18 9.94 -3.22
CA ASN A 39 -2.70 11.19 -3.83
C ASN A 39 -2.87 12.41 -2.91
N SER A 40 -3.51 12.23 -1.75
CA SER A 40 -3.74 13.29 -0.77
C SER A 40 -3.73 12.75 0.66
N THR A 41 -3.50 13.64 1.63
CA THR A 41 -3.58 13.31 3.06
C THR A 41 -4.99 12.81 3.45
N ASP A 42 -6.04 13.39 2.86
CA ASP A 42 -7.43 13.01 3.15
C ASP A 42 -7.73 11.58 2.68
N GLU A 43 -7.23 11.19 1.51
CA GLU A 43 -7.32 9.81 1.02
C GLU A 43 -6.57 8.84 1.94
N LEU A 44 -5.34 9.22 2.35
CA LEU A 44 -4.54 8.40 3.27
C LEU A 44 -5.31 8.15 4.58
N VAL A 45 -5.88 9.18 5.19
CA VAL A 45 -6.65 9.05 6.44
C VAL A 45 -7.80 8.06 6.27
N LYS A 46 -8.60 8.20 5.20
CA LYS A 46 -9.72 7.30 4.91
C LYS A 46 -9.28 5.86 4.66
N VAL A 47 -8.17 5.65 3.94
CA VAL A 47 -7.59 4.31 3.75
C VAL A 47 -7.20 3.68 5.08
N LEU A 48 -6.51 4.43 5.94
CA LEU A 48 -6.08 3.93 7.25
C LEU A 48 -7.26 3.60 8.16
N GLU A 49 -8.36 4.38 8.09
CA GLU A 49 -9.61 4.08 8.81
C GLU A 49 -10.22 2.74 8.37
N VAL A 50 -10.32 2.51 7.05
CA VAL A 50 -10.82 1.24 6.50
C VAL A 50 -9.96 0.06 6.97
N LEU A 51 -8.64 0.16 6.83
CA LEU A 51 -7.72 -0.91 7.22
C LEU A 51 -7.79 -1.19 8.73
N ARG A 52 -7.93 -0.14 9.56
CA ARG A 52 -8.07 -0.26 11.00
C ARG A 52 -9.37 -0.94 11.41
N ASN A 53 -10.49 -0.59 10.78
CA ASN A 53 -11.80 -1.17 11.07
C ASN A 53 -11.84 -2.67 10.73
N GLU A 54 -11.12 -3.09 9.69
CA GLU A 54 -11.00 -4.49 9.27
C GLU A 54 -9.89 -5.26 10.03
N ASN A 55 -9.17 -4.59 10.95
CA ASN A 55 -7.96 -5.11 11.59
C ASN A 55 -6.92 -5.66 10.58
N TYR A 56 -6.86 -5.06 9.40
CA TYR A 56 -5.94 -5.47 8.35
C TYR A 56 -4.55 -4.87 8.62
N PRO A 57 -3.49 -5.67 8.79
CA PRO A 57 -2.16 -5.16 9.05
C PRO A 57 -1.65 -4.38 7.84
N TYR A 58 -1.02 -3.23 8.11
CA TYR A 58 -0.47 -2.37 7.07
C TYR A 58 0.85 -1.75 7.50
N MET A 59 1.62 -1.31 6.51
CA MET A 59 2.85 -0.57 6.70
C MET A 59 2.85 0.63 5.77
N VAL A 60 3.11 1.82 6.32
CA VAL A 60 3.32 3.02 5.52
C VAL A 60 4.79 3.09 5.15
N ILE A 61 5.09 3.23 3.86
CA ILE A 61 6.44 3.35 3.36
C ILE A 61 6.60 4.65 2.57
N GLY A 62 7.79 5.24 2.64
CA GLY A 62 8.20 6.32 1.72
C GLY A 62 8.89 5.72 0.49
N ASN A 63 10.01 6.32 0.07
CA ASN A 63 10.80 5.87 -1.09
C ASN A 63 11.49 4.49 -0.94
N GLY A 64 11.23 3.75 0.13
CA GLY A 64 11.84 2.42 0.36
C GLY A 64 13.38 2.40 0.42
N SER A 65 14.03 3.52 0.76
CA SER A 65 15.50 3.64 0.81
C SER A 65 16.15 2.95 2.01
N ASN A 66 15.37 2.67 3.04
CA ASN A 66 15.83 1.98 4.26
C ASN A 66 14.88 0.82 4.61
N LEU A 67 14.36 0.13 3.59
CA LEU A 67 13.45 -0.99 3.77
C LEU A 67 14.01 -2.25 3.11
N LEU A 68 14.10 -3.33 3.89
CA LEU A 68 14.40 -4.68 3.44
C LEU A 68 13.11 -5.50 3.58
N VAL A 69 12.44 -5.74 2.46
CA VAL A 69 11.26 -6.59 2.40
C VAL A 69 11.73 -8.03 2.20
N LYS A 70 11.14 -8.97 2.93
CA LYS A 70 11.42 -10.40 2.79
C LYS A 70 10.66 -10.96 1.59
N ASP A 71 11.25 -11.94 0.90
CA ASP A 71 10.57 -12.74 -0.13
C ASP A 71 9.52 -13.71 0.47
#